data_AF-A0A950EXI3-F1
#
_entry.id   AF-A0A950EXI3-F1
#
_cell.length_a   1.000
_cell.length_b   1.000
_cell.length_c   1.000
_cell.angle_alpha   90.00
_cell.angle_beta   90.00
_cell.angle_gamma   90.00
#
_symmetry.space_group_name_H-M   'P 1'
#
loop_
_entity.id
_entity.type
_entity.pdbx_description
1 polymer ?
#
loop_
_entity_poly.entity_id
_entity_poly.type
_entity_poly.pdbx_seq_one_letter_code
_entity_poly.pdbx_strand_id
1 'polypeptide(L)'
;MHPTTHGEHFSSFAEFYPFYLSEHSNLMSRRLHFIGSLGVIGCIAMAIATGNWLWLPAAIVCGYGFAWFGHFRFEKNRPATFRHPIYSLMGDWVMFADICRGKISL
;
A
#
# COMPACT_ATOMS: atom_id res chain seq x y z
N MET A 1 -1.97 -16.31 24.09
CA MET A 1 -3.43 -16.27 23.90
C MET A 1 -3.88 -14.82 23.91
N HIS A 2 -4.34 -14.31 22.77
CA HIS A 2 -5.44 -13.35 22.67
C HIS A 2 -5.89 -13.37 21.20
N PRO A 3 -7.03 -13.99 20.86
CA PRO A 3 -7.65 -13.76 19.57
C PRO A 3 -8.32 -12.40 19.67
N THR A 4 -7.64 -11.33 19.27
CA THR A 4 -8.35 -10.06 19.02
C THR A 4 -9.01 -10.19 17.66
N THR A 5 -10.22 -10.73 17.68
CA THR A 5 -11.22 -10.37 16.67
C THR A 5 -11.46 -8.88 16.81
N HIS A 6 -10.61 -8.06 16.18
CA HIS A 6 -10.85 -6.63 16.03
C HIS A 6 -12.13 -6.50 15.21
N GLY A 7 -13.22 -6.12 15.87
CA GLY A 7 -14.34 -5.48 15.18
C GLY A 7 -13.76 -4.39 14.29
N GLU A 8 -14.35 -4.21 13.10
CA GLU A 8 -13.83 -3.48 11.94
C GLU A 8 -13.65 -1.96 12.16
N HIS A 9 -13.21 -1.52 13.33
CA HIS A 9 -13.09 -0.13 13.73
C HIS A 9 -11.76 0.07 14.48
N PHE A 10 -10.81 0.69 13.80
CA PHE A 10 -9.57 1.17 14.41
C PHE A 10 -9.78 2.61 14.90
N SER A 11 -9.34 2.91 16.11
CA SER A 11 -9.54 4.24 16.72
C SER A 11 -8.46 5.23 16.27
N SER A 12 -7.35 4.72 15.73
CA SER A 12 -6.26 5.53 15.18
C SER A 12 -5.46 4.76 14.12
N PHE A 13 -4.69 5.49 13.32
CA PHE A 13 -3.75 4.88 12.37
C PHE A 13 -2.67 4.04 13.07
N ALA A 14 -2.27 4.41 14.29
CA ALA A 14 -1.26 3.67 15.06
C ALA A 14 -1.75 2.25 15.45
N GLU A 15 -3.06 2.08 15.67
CA GLU A 15 -3.67 0.76 15.87
C GLU A 15 -3.84 -0.01 14.56
N PHE A 16 -4.12 0.70 13.46
CA PHE A 16 -4.29 0.11 12.14
C PHE A 16 -2.98 -0.40 11.53
N TYR A 17 -1.87 0.33 11.71
CA TYR A 17 -0.63 0.05 10.98
C TYR A 17 -0.04 -1.34 11.27
N PRO A 18 -0.01 -1.87 12.51
CA PRO A 18 0.40 -3.24 12.76
C PRO A 18 -0.47 -4.28 12.06
N PHE A 19 -1.79 -4.07 12.03
CA PHE A 19 -2.73 -4.92 11.27
C PHE A 19 -2.42 -4.85 9.77
N TYR A 20 -2.24 -3.65 9.24
CA TYR A 20 -1.87 -3.43 7.84
C TYR A 20 -0.57 -4.18 7.48
N LEU A 21 0.48 -4.10 8.30
CA LEU A 21 1.72 -4.83 8.05
C LEU A 21 1.53 -6.36 8.11
N SER A 22 0.61 -6.85 8.96
CA SER A 22 0.27 -8.28 9.00
C SER A 22 -0.40 -8.77 7.71
N GLU A 23 -1.14 -7.90 7.03
CA GLU A 23 -1.74 -8.17 5.71
C GLU A 23 -0.71 -8.11 4.56
N HIS A 24 0.54 -7.73 4.85
CA HIS A 24 1.68 -7.63 3.92
C HIS A 24 2.88 -8.45 4.42
N SER A 25 2.60 -9.64 4.97
CA SER A 25 3.62 -10.52 5.53
C SER A 25 4.63 -11.00 4.48
N ASN A 26 4.18 -11.20 3.24
CA ASN A 26 4.96 -11.73 2.14
C ASN A 26 5.90 -10.67 1.54
N LEU A 27 7.17 -11.03 1.37
CA LEU A 27 8.19 -10.15 0.79
C LEU A 27 7.84 -9.70 -0.63
N MET A 28 7.28 -10.58 -1.47
CA MET A 28 6.90 -10.20 -2.84
C MET A 28 5.69 -9.26 -2.84
N SER A 29 4.75 -9.41 -1.91
CA SER A 29 3.65 -8.45 -1.75
C SER A 29 4.18 -7.06 -1.42
N ARG A 30 5.08 -6.96 -0.42
CA ARG A 30 5.76 -5.70 -0.06
C ARG A 30 6.54 -5.08 -1.22
N ARG A 31 7.27 -5.90 -2.00
CA ARG A 31 8.00 -5.43 -3.20
C ARG A 31 7.06 -4.86 -4.25
N LEU A 32 5.92 -5.52 -4.49
CA LEU A 32 4.95 -5.05 -5.45
C LEU A 32 4.31 -3.73 -5.01
N HIS A 33 3.96 -3.59 -3.75
CA HIS A 33 3.51 -2.30 -3.21
C HIS A 33 4.59 -1.22 -3.37
N PHE A 34 5.85 -1.54 -3.04
CA PHE A 34 6.96 -0.60 -3.20
C PHE A 34 7.16 -0.15 -4.66
N ILE A 35 7.14 -1.09 -5.60
CA ILE A 35 7.23 -0.80 -7.04
C ILE A 35 6.03 0.03 -7.50
N GLY A 36 4.82 -0.30 -7.03
CA GLY A 36 3.60 0.47 -7.28
C GLY A 36 3.73 1.92 -6.80
N SER A 37 4.21 2.15 -5.58
CA SER A 37 4.45 3.49 -5.03
C SER A 37 5.50 4.27 -5.83
N LEU A 38 6.59 3.63 -6.25
CA LEU A 38 7.57 4.25 -7.16
C LEU A 38 6.94 4.63 -8.50
N GLY A 39 6.10 3.75 -9.05
CA GLY A 39 5.37 4.02 -10.28
C GLY A 39 4.41 5.21 -10.16
N VAL A 40 3.71 5.34 -9.03
CA VAL A 40 2.87 6.51 -8.72
C VAL A 40 3.71 7.79 -8.71
N ILE A 41 4.85 7.80 -8.00
CA ILE A 41 5.76 8.95 -7.96
C ILE A 41 6.25 9.30 -9.38
N GLY A 42 6.66 8.30 -10.16
CA GLY A 42 7.12 8.48 -11.53
C GLY A 42 6.03 9.08 -12.44
N CYS A 43 4.80 8.58 -12.34
CA CYS A 43 3.67 9.12 -13.10
C CYS A 43 3.35 10.57 -12.70
N ILE A 44 3.34 10.90 -11.41
CA ILE A 44 3.12 12.28 -10.95
C ILE A 44 4.25 13.20 -11.45
N ALA A 45 5.50 12.76 -11.36
CA ALA A 45 6.65 13.51 -11.88
C ALA A 45 6.51 13.76 -13.39
N MET A 46 6.08 12.76 -14.16
CA MET A 46 5.80 12.91 -15.59
C MET A 46 4.63 13.85 -15.89
N ALA A 47 3.56 13.80 -15.10
CA ALA A 47 2.43 14.73 -15.22
C ALA A 47 2.89 16.19 -15.12
N ILE A 48 3.75 16.47 -14.14
CA ILE A 48 4.32 17.80 -13.90
C ILE A 48 5.32 18.17 -15.01
N ALA A 49 6.25 17.27 -15.34
CA ALA A 49 7.33 17.54 -16.29
C ALA A 49 6.82 17.77 -17.72
N THR A 50 5.78 17.06 -18.15
CA THR A 50 5.24 17.16 -19.51
C THR A 50 3.97 18.01 -19.59
N GLY A 51 3.39 18.42 -18.46
CA GLY A 51 2.07 19.07 -18.39
C GLY A 51 0.90 18.16 -18.83
N ASN A 52 1.15 16.87 -19.04
CA ASN A 52 0.14 15.92 -19.52
C ASN A 52 -0.52 15.23 -18.33
N TRP A 53 -1.68 15.72 -17.94
CA TRP A 53 -2.42 15.20 -16.80
C TRP A 53 -2.96 13.77 -16.98
N LEU A 54 -2.87 13.16 -18.17
CA LEU A 54 -3.21 11.74 -18.39
C LEU A 54 -2.29 10.79 -17.60
N TRP A 55 -1.13 11.26 -17.15
CA TRP A 55 -0.29 10.50 -16.24
C TRP A 55 -0.93 10.30 -14.84
N LEU A 56 -1.91 11.13 -14.43
CA LEU A 56 -2.59 10.96 -13.15
C LEU A 56 -3.48 9.69 -13.09
N PRO A 57 -4.35 9.42 -14.08
CA PRO A 57 -5.00 8.10 -14.18
C PRO A 57 -4.01 6.94 -14.24
N ALA A 58 -2.89 7.09 -14.96
CA ALA A 58 -1.86 6.06 -15.02
C ALA A 58 -1.23 5.79 -13.64
N ALA A 59 -1.05 6.83 -12.82
CA ALA A 59 -0.57 6.69 -11.44
C ALA A 59 -1.52 5.82 -10.60
N ILE A 60 -2.83 6.05 -10.70
CA ILE A 60 -3.85 5.26 -9.99
C ILE A 60 -3.79 3.79 -10.43
N VAL A 61 -3.78 3.54 -11.74
CA VAL A 61 -3.70 2.18 -12.29
C VAL A 61 -2.43 1.47 -11.85
N CYS A 62 -1.30 2.17 -11.86
CA CYS A 62 -0.01 1.63 -11.44
C CYS A 62 -0.04 1.24 -9.96
N GLY A 63 -0.42 2.17 -9.08
CA GLY A 63 -0.48 1.92 -7.63
C GLY A 63 -1.38 0.73 -7.27
N TYR A 64 -2.64 0.78 -7.69
CA TYR A 64 -3.60 -0.29 -7.39
C TYR A 64 -3.29 -1.60 -8.10
N GLY A 65 -2.82 -1.56 -9.35
CA GLY A 65 -2.52 -2.75 -10.14
C GLY A 65 -1.45 -3.62 -9.48
N PHE A 66 -0.32 -3.02 -9.08
CA PHE A 66 0.74 -3.75 -8.39
C PHE A 66 0.32 -4.19 -6.98
N ALA A 67 -0.33 -3.31 -6.21
CA ALA A 67 -0.80 -3.62 -4.86
C ALA A 67 -1.78 -4.81 -4.85
N TRP A 68 -2.80 -4.78 -5.70
CA TRP A 68 -3.79 -5.85 -5.80
C TRP A 68 -3.19 -7.16 -6.30
N PHE A 69 -2.22 -7.10 -7.22
CA PHE A 69 -1.50 -8.30 -7.63
C PHE A 69 -0.76 -8.95 -6.44
N GLY A 70 -0.13 -8.13 -5.59
CA GLY A 70 0.48 -8.57 -4.32
C GLY A 70 -0.52 -9.30 -3.43
N HIS A 71 -1.62 -8.63 -3.10
CA HIS A 71 -2.67 -9.17 -2.26
C HIS A 71 -3.30 -10.46 -2.81
N PHE A 72 -3.75 -10.47 -4.06
CA PHE A 72 -4.47 -11.62 -4.59
C PHE A 72 -3.56 -12.81 -4.88
N ARG A 73 -2.32 -12.58 -5.33
CA ARG A 73 -1.43 -13.67 -5.74
C ARG A 73 -0.57 -14.23 -4.61
N PHE A 74 -0.10 -13.38 -3.70
CA PHE A 74 0.87 -13.76 -2.66
C PHE A 74 0.23 -13.89 -1.28
N GLU A 75 -0.52 -12.88 -0.84
CA GLU A 75 -1.17 -12.90 0.48
C GLU A 75 -2.47 -13.73 0.47
N LYS A 76 -3.16 -13.77 -0.69
CA LYS A 76 -4.48 -14.38 -0.88
C LYS A 76 -5.54 -13.81 0.07
N ASN A 77 -5.41 -12.54 0.42
CA ASN A 77 -6.37 -11.77 1.22
C ASN A 77 -7.12 -10.76 0.34
N ARG A 78 -8.15 -10.12 0.93
CA ARG A 78 -8.79 -8.97 0.32
C ARG A 78 -8.12 -7.70 0.86
N PRO A 79 -7.70 -6.76 -0.01
CA PRO A 79 -7.10 -5.50 0.41
C PRO A 79 -7.90 -4.80 1.51
N ALA A 80 -7.20 -4.36 2.56
CA ALA A 80 -7.81 -3.58 3.64
C ALA A 80 -8.44 -2.26 3.13
N THR A 81 -8.04 -1.78 1.95
CA THR A 81 -8.59 -0.60 1.28
C THR A 81 -10.12 -0.65 1.14
N PHE A 82 -10.71 -1.85 0.99
CA PHE A 82 -12.17 -1.99 0.90
C PHE A 82 -12.90 -1.66 2.20
N ARG A 83 -12.23 -1.73 3.34
CA ARG A 83 -12.79 -1.42 4.67
C ARG A 83 -12.29 -0.08 5.20
N HIS A 84 -11.01 0.19 5.01
CA HIS A 84 -10.32 1.38 5.52
C HIS A 84 -9.53 2.06 4.41
N PRO A 85 -10.19 2.72 3.44
CA PRO A 85 -9.52 3.23 2.24
C PRO A 85 -8.44 4.27 2.55
N ILE A 86 -8.73 5.22 3.45
CA ILE A 86 -7.79 6.29 3.83
C ILE A 86 -6.60 5.70 4.58
N TYR A 87 -6.84 4.83 5.57
CA TYR A 87 -5.75 4.24 6.35
C TYR A 87 -4.90 3.28 5.52
N SER A 88 -5.49 2.57 4.56
CA SER A 88 -4.73 1.68 3.67
C SER A 88 -3.83 2.49 2.74
N LEU A 89 -4.33 3.59 2.17
CA LEU A 89 -3.51 4.51 1.38
C LEU A 89 -2.37 5.11 2.22
N MET A 90 -2.66 5.55 3.44
CA MET A 90 -1.61 6.00 4.37
C MET A 90 -0.61 4.88 4.68
N GLY A 91 -1.09 3.65 4.88
CA GLY A 91 -0.30 2.46 5.11
C GLY A 91 0.71 2.19 4.00
N ASP A 92 0.29 2.30 2.73
CA ASP A 92 1.19 2.14 1.58
C ASP A 92 2.36 3.13 1.64
N TRP A 93 2.09 4.41 1.93
CA TRP A 93 3.13 5.43 2.00
C TRP A 93 4.03 5.32 3.24
N VAL A 94 3.46 4.94 4.39
CA VAL A 94 4.25 4.72 5.61
C VAL A 94 5.13 3.48 5.46
N MET A 95 4.61 2.39 4.89
CA MET A 95 5.39 1.18 4.59
C MET A 95 6.49 1.48 3.57
N PHE A 96 6.18 2.20 2.49
CA PHE A 96 7.18 2.66 1.52
C PHE A 96 8.31 3.44 2.21
N ALA A 97 7.96 4.38 3.07
CA ALA A 97 8.94 5.20 3.76
C ALA A 97 9.73 4.42 4.83
N ASP A 98 9.12 3.45 5.50
CA ASP A 98 9.79 2.55 6.44
C ASP A 98 10.77 1.60 5.74
N ILE A 99 10.44 1.13 4.53
CA ILE A 99 11.35 0.39 3.65
C ILE A 99 12.54 1.28 3.26
N CYS A 100 12.29 2.51 2.79
CA CYS A 100 13.37 3.46 2.44
C CYS A 100 14.28 3.79 3.63
N ARG A 101 13.75 3.77 4.85
CA ARG A 101 14.50 3.99 6.10
C ARG A 101 15.16 2.71 6.65
N GLY A 102 14.99 1.56 6.00
CA GLY A 102 15.53 0.28 6.44
C GLY A 102 14.87 -0.31 7.68
N LYS A 103 13.69 0.18 8.09
CA LYS A 103 12.92 -0.37 9.22
C LYS A 103 12.16 -1.65 8.86
N ILE A 104 11.77 -1.77 7.59
CA ILE A 104 11.08 -2.95 7.04
C ILE A 104 11.94 -3.52 5.91
N SER A 105 12.09 -4.84 5.90
CA SER A 105 12.83 -5.54 4.86
C SER A 105 12.01 -5.76 3.58
N LEU A 106 12.72 -5.90 2.47
CA LEU A 106 12.20 -6.36 1.18
C LEU A 106 12.85 -7.69 0.77
#